data_AF-A0A9E3TYI8-F1
#
_entry.id   AF-A0A9E3TYI8-F1
#
_cell.length_a   1.000
_cell.length_b   1.000
_cell.length_c   1.000
_cell.angle_alpha   90.00
_cell.angle_beta   90.00
_cell.angle_gamma   90.00
#
_symmetry.space_group_name_H-M   'P 1'
#
loop_
_entity.id
_entity.type
_entity.pdbx_description
1 polymer ?
#
loop_
_entity_poly.entity_id
_entity_poly.type
_entity_poly.pdbx_seq_one_letter_code
_entity_poly.pdbx_strand_id
1 'polypeptide(L)'
;MRRSLRRRKGNVLVLSAVLMVMMVAMLAFAVDVGYIYVSRTQLQRSADAAAMAAAWELIDEDAIYGTSSTANVESNARAKAGEYAGYNYVLAANPSL
;
A
#
# COMPACT_ATOMS: atom_id res chain seq x y z
N MET A 1 28.88 17.57 -59.24
CA MET A 1 27.90 16.67 -58.57
C MET A 1 27.28 17.39 -57.38
N ARG A 2 26.07 17.94 -57.51
CA ARG A 2 25.33 18.54 -56.37
C ARG A 2 24.46 17.45 -55.73
N ARG A 3 24.81 17.00 -54.52
CA ARG A 3 23.99 16.07 -53.74
C ARG A 3 22.73 16.80 -53.27
N SER A 4 21.60 16.47 -53.87
CA SER A 4 20.28 16.85 -53.37
C SER A 4 20.06 16.23 -51.99
N LEU A 5 20.07 17.06 -50.94
CA LEU A 5 19.62 16.68 -49.62
C LEU A 5 18.10 16.53 -49.67
N ARG A 6 17.65 15.31 -49.95
CA ARG A 6 16.24 14.92 -49.94
C ARG A 6 15.66 15.28 -48.56
N ARG A 7 14.84 16.34 -48.48
CA ARG A 7 14.15 16.78 -47.25
C ARG A 7 13.34 15.61 -46.70
N ARG A 8 13.82 14.97 -45.63
CA ARG A 8 13.03 13.98 -44.87
C ARG A 8 11.93 14.74 -44.13
N LYS A 9 10.70 14.23 -44.17
CA LYS A 9 9.53 14.87 -43.58
C LYS A 9 9.67 14.90 -42.04
N GLY A 10 9.68 16.09 -41.46
CA GLY A 10 9.77 16.32 -40.00
C GLY A 10 8.56 15.84 -39.19
N ASN A 11 7.52 15.31 -39.85
CA ASN A 11 6.30 14.82 -39.20
C ASN A 11 6.56 13.73 -38.14
N VAL A 12 7.59 12.89 -38.32
CA VAL A 12 7.90 11.83 -37.34
C VAL A 12 8.34 12.44 -36.01
N LEU A 13 9.08 13.55 -36.04
CA LEU A 13 9.54 14.25 -34.83
C LEU A 13 8.37 14.89 -34.06
N VAL A 14 7.39 15.45 -34.78
CA VAL A 14 6.20 16.04 -34.17
C VAL A 14 5.33 14.94 -33.54
N LEU A 15 5.11 13.84 -34.27
CA LEU A 15 4.33 12.72 -33.77
C LEU A 15 5.00 12.08 -32.54
N SER A 16 6.32 11.88 -32.57
CA SER A 16 7.04 11.29 -31.44
C SER A 16 7.03 12.22 -30.22
N ALA A 17 7.13 13.53 -30.41
CA ALA A 17 7.01 14.50 -29.31
C ALA A 17 5.63 14.42 -28.62
N VAL A 18 4.55 14.37 -29.39
CA VAL A 18 3.19 14.23 -28.85
C VAL A 18 3.00 12.89 -28.13
N LEU A 19 3.49 11.79 -28.73
CA LEU A 19 3.42 10.47 -28.10
C LEU A 19 4.22 10.40 -26.80
N MET A 20 5.39 11.04 -26.73
CA MET A 20 6.18 11.10 -25.49
C MET A 20 5.40 11.79 -24.37
N VAL A 21 4.72 12.91 -24.64
CA VAL A 21 3.87 13.58 -23.64
C VAL A 21 2.75 12.66 -23.15
N MET A 22 2.08 11.96 -24.09
CA MET A 22 1.03 10.99 -23.74
C MET A 22 1.56 9.83 -22.89
N MET A 23 2.75 9.30 -23.23
CA MET A 23 3.38 8.24 -22.45
C MET A 23 3.73 8.69 -21.03
N VAL A 24 4.24 9.91 -20.86
CA VAL A 24 4.53 10.46 -19.53
C VAL A 24 3.25 10.63 -18.71
N ALA A 25 2.15 11.09 -19.34
CA ALA A 25 0.86 11.19 -18.66
C ALA A 25 0.32 9.82 -18.20
N MET A 26 0.43 8.80 -19.06
CA MET A 26 0.06 7.42 -18.67
C MET A 26 0.96 6.87 -17.57
N LEU A 27 2.26 7.18 -17.60
CA LEU A 27 3.21 6.76 -16.57
C LEU A 27 2.87 7.39 -15.21
N ALA A 28 2.58 8.69 -15.18
CA ALA A 28 2.15 9.38 -13.95
C ALA A 28 0.89 8.73 -13.38
N PHE A 29 -0.12 8.50 -14.22
CA PHE A 29 -1.34 7.81 -13.82
C PHE A 29 -1.08 6.38 -13.29
N ALA A 30 -0.20 5.62 -13.93
CA ALA A 30 0.18 4.29 -13.47
C ALA A 30 0.87 4.31 -12.10
N VAL A 31 1.70 5.32 -11.82
CA VAL A 31 2.33 5.52 -10.51
C VAL A 31 1.28 5.84 -9.45
N ASP A 32 0.34 6.74 -9.73
CA ASP A 32 -0.74 7.10 -8.79
C ASP A 32 -1.60 5.88 -8.43
N VAL A 33 -1.98 5.09 -9.43
CA VAL A 33 -2.75 3.85 -9.22
C VAL A 33 -1.92 2.82 -8.45
N GLY A 34 -0.65 2.64 -8.81
CA GLY A 34 0.27 1.75 -8.10
C GLY A 34 0.39 2.12 -6.62
N TYR A 35 0.47 3.41 -6.30
CA TYR A 35 0.52 3.93 -4.94
C TYR A 35 -0.71 3.53 -4.11
N ILE A 36 -1.92 3.65 -4.69
CA ILE A 36 -3.18 3.26 -4.04
C ILE A 36 -3.22 1.74 -3.79
N TYR A 37 -2.78 0.91 -4.74
CA TYR A 37 -2.78 -0.54 -4.55
C TYR A 37 -1.77 -1.00 -3.49
N VAL A 38 -0.59 -0.37 -3.46
CA VAL A 38 0.43 -0.65 -2.43
C VAL A 38 -0.09 -0.27 -1.06
N SER A 39 -0.70 0.92 -0.90
CA SER A 39 -1.25 1.35 0.38
C SER A 39 -2.37 0.43 0.87
N ARG A 40 -3.28 0.02 0.00
CA ARG A 40 -4.33 -0.96 0.32
C ARG A 40 -3.74 -2.28 0.81
N THR A 41 -2.69 -2.76 0.16
CA THR A 41 -2.03 -4.02 0.54
C THR A 41 -1.31 -3.91 1.89
N GLN A 42 -0.66 -2.77 2.16
CA GLN A 42 -0.02 -2.50 3.46
C GLN A 42 -1.05 -2.39 4.59
N LEU A 43 -2.17 -1.70 4.35
CA LEU A 43 -3.28 -1.61 5.32
C LEU A 43 -3.84 -2.99 5.64
N GLN A 44 -4.08 -3.83 4.63
CA GLN A 44 -4.62 -5.16 4.82
C GLN A 44 -3.66 -6.05 5.63
N ARG A 45 -2.35 -6.00 5.35
CA ARG A 45 -1.34 -6.72 6.16
C ARG A 45 -1.31 -6.25 7.61
N SER A 46 -1.48 -4.95 7.84
CA SER A 46 -1.55 -4.37 9.19
C SER A 46 -2.78 -4.87 9.94
N ALA A 47 -3.93 -4.90 9.27
CA ALA A 47 -5.18 -5.41 9.83
C ALA A 47 -5.12 -6.92 10.14
N ASP A 48 -4.57 -7.73 9.23
CA ASP A 48 -4.43 -9.18 9.45
C ASP A 48 -3.49 -9.48 10.64
N ALA A 49 -2.38 -8.75 10.76
CA ALA A 49 -1.47 -8.88 11.89
C ALA A 49 -2.13 -8.49 13.22
N ALA A 50 -2.88 -7.39 13.24
CA ALA A 50 -3.63 -6.95 14.42
C ALA A 50 -4.72 -7.96 14.82
N ALA A 51 -5.44 -8.52 13.84
CA ALA A 51 -6.45 -9.54 14.08
C ALA A 51 -5.85 -10.82 14.67
N MET A 52 -4.73 -11.29 14.14
CA MET A 52 -4.03 -12.45 14.71
C MET A 52 -3.55 -12.18 16.12
N ALA A 53 -2.96 -11.01 16.39
CA ALA A 53 -2.52 -10.63 17.73
C ALA A 53 -3.67 -10.58 18.73
N ALA A 54 -4.81 -10.01 18.36
CA ALA A 54 -6.01 -10.00 19.18
C ALA A 54 -6.54 -11.43 19.45
N ALA A 55 -6.52 -12.29 18.44
CA ALA A 55 -6.98 -13.67 18.55
C ALA A 55 -6.11 -14.49 19.51
N TRP A 56 -4.79 -14.27 19.52
CA TRP A 56 -3.89 -14.91 20.47
C TRP A 56 -4.20 -14.50 21.92
N GLU A 57 -4.48 -13.22 22.16
CA GLU A 57 -4.84 -12.74 23.49
C GLU A 57 -6.20 -13.27 23.96
N LEU A 58 -7.16 -13.44 23.04
CA LEU A 58 -8.47 -14.01 23.36
C LEU A 58 -8.43 -15.50 23.74
N ILE A 59 -7.38 -16.23 23.33
CA ILE A 59 -7.20 -17.68 23.56
C ILE A 59 -6.15 -17.92 24.66
N ASP A 60 -5.75 -16.89 25.41
CA ASP A 60 -4.76 -17.04 26.47
C ASP A 60 -5.19 -18.04 27.56
N GLU A 61 -4.23 -18.70 28.21
CA GLU A 61 -4.47 -19.76 29.20
C GLU A 61 -5.42 -19.25 30.30
N ASP A 62 -5.25 -18.01 30.76
CA ASP A 62 -6.11 -17.41 31.78
C ASP A 62 -7.57 -17.19 31.32
N ALA A 63 -7.79 -16.98 30.02
CA ALA A 63 -9.12 -16.89 29.43
C ALA A 63 -9.77 -18.28 29.30
N ILE A 64 -8.97 -19.32 29.02
CA ILE A 64 -9.44 -20.71 28.89
C ILE A 64 -9.79 -21.31 30.26
N TYR A 65 -8.97 -21.06 31.28
CA TYR A 65 -9.17 -21.58 32.64
C TYR A 65 -10.16 -20.75 33.47
N GLY A 66 -10.69 -19.65 32.91
CA GLY A 66 -11.69 -18.79 33.55
C GLY A 66 -11.13 -17.96 34.72
N THR A 67 -9.81 -17.82 34.79
CA THR A 67 -9.09 -17.09 35.83
C THR A 67 -9.15 -15.58 35.60
N SER A 68 -9.26 -15.15 34.33
CA SER A 68 -9.36 -13.76 33.92
C SER A 68 -10.79 -13.32 33.63
N SER A 69 -11.13 -12.09 34.04
CA SER A 69 -12.39 -11.45 33.65
C SER A 69 -12.41 -11.22 32.13
N THR A 70 -13.53 -11.54 31.48
CA THR A 70 -13.72 -11.29 30.03
C THR A 70 -13.42 -9.85 29.63
N ALA A 71 -13.70 -8.88 30.51
CA ALA A 71 -13.38 -7.47 30.29
C ALA A 71 -11.88 -7.18 30.17
N ASN A 72 -11.04 -7.88 30.94
CA ASN A 72 -9.59 -7.72 30.90
C ASN A 72 -9.01 -8.35 29.63
N VAL A 73 -9.49 -9.54 29.26
CA VAL A 73 -9.07 -10.23 28.04
C VAL A 73 -9.41 -9.40 26.80
N GLU A 74 -10.62 -8.82 26.75
CA GLU A 74 -11.02 -7.90 25.67
C GLU A 74 -10.17 -6.62 25.64
N SER A 75 -9.87 -6.04 26.80
CA SER A 75 -9.03 -4.84 26.90
C SER A 75 -7.61 -5.11 26.41
N ASN A 76 -7.01 -6.22 26.83
CA ASN A 76 -5.68 -6.62 26.38
C ASN A 76 -5.66 -6.93 24.89
N ALA A 77 -6.68 -7.64 24.39
CA ALA A 77 -6.75 -8.00 22.97
C ALA A 77 -6.79 -6.76 22.08
N ARG A 78 -7.54 -5.73 22.50
CA ARG A 78 -7.56 -4.42 21.82
C ARG A 78 -6.22 -3.69 21.89
N ALA A 79 -5.58 -3.69 23.06
CA ALA A 79 -4.27 -3.06 23.23
C ALA A 79 -3.21 -3.74 22.33
N LYS A 80 -3.20 -5.07 22.29
CA LYS A 80 -2.27 -5.85 21.47
C LYS A 80 -2.54 -5.68 19.98
N ALA A 81 -3.81 -5.68 19.55
CA ALA A 81 -4.18 -5.34 18.18
C ALA A 81 -3.63 -3.97 17.75
N GLY A 82 -3.76 -2.98 18.64
CA GLY A 82 -3.22 -1.63 18.49
C GLY A 82 -1.72 -1.61 18.22
N GLU A 83 -0.97 -2.34 19.05
CA GLU A 83 0.48 -2.48 18.96
C GLU A 83 0.90 -3.10 17.61
N TYR A 84 0.26 -4.21 17.21
CA TYR A 84 0.65 -4.95 16.00
C TYR A 84 0.29 -4.23 14.69
N ALA A 85 -0.79 -3.47 14.64
CA ALA A 85 -1.05 -2.61 13.49
C ALA A 85 -0.01 -1.49 13.38
N GLY A 86 0.46 -0.96 14.52
CA GLY A 86 1.48 0.10 14.56
C GLY A 86 2.85 -0.34 14.01
N TYR A 87 3.15 -1.63 14.00
CA TYR A 87 4.42 -2.15 13.45
C TYR A 87 4.52 -2.07 11.92
N ASN A 88 3.38 -2.05 11.22
CA ASN A 88 3.36 -2.04 9.76
C ASN A 88 3.07 -0.63 9.25
N TYR A 89 4.10 0.04 8.72
CA TYR A 89 3.94 1.35 8.12
C TYR A 89 3.18 1.27 6.79
N VAL A 90 2.19 2.15 6.64
CA VAL A 90 1.47 2.43 5.39
C VAL A 90 2.06 3.72 4.83
N LEU A 91 2.73 3.64 3.68
CA LEU A 91 3.27 4.82 3.00
C LEU A 91 4.15 5.74 3.89
N ALA A 92 4.89 5.16 4.84
CA ALA A 92 5.75 5.83 5.84
C ALA A 92 5.06 6.42 7.09
N ALA A 93 3.77 6.14 7.32
CA ALA A 93 3.09 6.42 8.57
C ALA A 93 2.46 5.16 9.15
N ASN A 94 2.44 5.05 10.46
CA ASN A 94 1.71 4.00 11.16
C ASN A 94 0.20 4.19 10.95
N PRO A 95 -0.56 3.13 10.68
CA PRO A 95 -2.01 3.21 10.52
C PRO A 95 -2.64 3.68 11.84
N SER A 96 -3.43 4.75 11.77
CA SER A 96 -4.24 5.19 12.90
C SER A 96 -5.41 4.23 13.07
N LEU A 97 -5.34 3.37 14.08
CA LEU A 97 -6.44 2.52 14.51
C LEU A 97 -7.37 3.27 15.47
#